data_AF-A0A9N8W219-F1
#
_entry.id   AF-A0A9N8W219-F1
#
_cell.length_a   1.000
_cell.length_b   1.000
_cell.length_c   1.000
_cell.angle_alpha   90.00
_cell.angle_beta   90.00
_cell.angle_gamma   90.00
#
_symmetry.space_group_name_H-M   'P 1'
#
loop_
_entity.id
_entity.type
_entity.pdbx_description
1 polymer ?
#
loop_
_entity_poly.entity_id
_entity_poly.type
_entity_poly.pdbx_seq_one_letter_code
_entity_poly.pdbx_strand_id
1 'polypeptide(L)'
;MSISSTQFLRMDPLDPNSFHHKFSIVNGITLHYVDEGEARNGAIVLCHGFPDLWYGWRYQIPFLVKKGYRVIVPDLRGFGQTDAPRCPPEKLQLYGIKNICQDLVELTEQLNIQKAIYCGHDWGGVVVWRMALYYPERVKSVISICTPYIPPRDRYYNIETIARMIPTFQYQIYLSHPKAEIELDSNAEAFFKGSMRTSKKEDEFKLFDGKIYLGNLNKVTRSSLISDKITAGKDKVLGAEMTKDMSKDCSDLVIEDIG
;
A
#
# COMPACT_ATOMS: atom_id res chain seq x y z
N MET A 1 21.89 -15.57 -22.02
CA MET A 1 21.10 -16.75 -21.60
C MET A 1 19.63 -16.36 -21.67
N SER A 2 18.85 -17.08 -22.47
CA SER A 2 17.42 -16.82 -22.69
C SER A 2 16.63 -17.23 -21.45
N ILE A 3 15.84 -16.32 -20.88
CA ILE A 3 14.82 -16.71 -19.91
C ILE A 3 13.85 -17.63 -20.64
N SER A 4 13.60 -18.81 -20.07
CA SER A 4 12.60 -19.73 -20.61
C SER A 4 11.23 -19.05 -20.58
N SER A 5 10.52 -19.09 -21.71
CA SER A 5 9.17 -18.52 -21.90
C SER A 5 8.14 -19.01 -20.88
N THR A 6 8.44 -20.09 -20.15
CA THR A 6 7.59 -20.66 -19.08
C THR A 6 7.54 -19.83 -17.79
N GLN A 7 8.49 -18.94 -17.51
CA GLN A 7 8.50 -18.18 -16.24
C GLN A 7 7.59 -16.95 -16.25
N PHE A 8 7.30 -16.37 -17.44
CA PHE A 8 6.38 -15.24 -17.60
C PHE A 8 4.90 -15.62 -17.58
N LEU A 9 4.58 -16.91 -17.75
CA LEU A 9 3.22 -17.44 -17.79
C LEU A 9 2.56 -17.58 -16.40
N ARG A 10 3.21 -17.11 -15.33
CA ARG A 10 2.81 -17.45 -13.96
C ARG A 10 2.16 -16.33 -13.14
N MET A 11 2.35 -15.05 -13.47
CA MET A 11 1.76 -13.95 -12.70
C MET A 11 0.41 -13.56 -13.31
N ASP A 12 -0.68 -14.09 -12.78
CA ASP A 12 -2.03 -13.62 -13.07
C ASP A 12 -2.42 -12.55 -12.04
N PRO A 13 -2.59 -11.27 -12.45
CA PRO A 13 -3.03 -10.22 -11.54
C PRO A 13 -4.33 -10.56 -10.79
N LEU A 14 -5.18 -11.44 -11.32
CA LEU A 14 -6.44 -11.81 -10.67
C LEU A 14 -6.33 -12.99 -9.70
N ASP A 15 -5.21 -13.72 -9.70
CA ASP A 15 -4.94 -14.78 -8.72
C ASP A 15 -3.80 -14.36 -7.80
N PRO A 16 -4.09 -13.92 -6.56
CA PRO A 16 -3.05 -13.56 -5.58
C PRO A 16 -2.02 -14.67 -5.37
N ASN A 17 -2.42 -15.95 -5.44
CA ASN A 17 -1.52 -17.08 -5.19
C ASN A 17 -0.55 -17.34 -6.35
N SER A 18 -0.73 -16.66 -7.47
CA SER A 18 0.11 -16.77 -8.65
C SER A 18 1.46 -16.04 -8.49
N PHE A 19 1.60 -15.23 -7.43
CA PHE A 19 2.80 -14.49 -7.05
C PHE A 19 3.66 -15.25 -6.03
N HIS A 20 4.95 -14.93 -5.95
CA HIS A 20 5.88 -15.50 -4.97
C HIS A 20 5.83 -14.72 -3.65
N HIS A 21 4.96 -15.17 -2.75
CA HIS A 21 4.90 -14.69 -1.37
C HIS A 21 6.13 -15.13 -0.57
N LYS A 22 6.73 -14.19 0.15
CA LYS A 22 7.90 -14.37 1.00
C LYS A 22 7.67 -13.70 2.35
N PHE A 23 8.46 -14.15 3.33
CA PHE A 23 8.46 -13.60 4.67
C PHE A 23 9.91 -13.43 5.13
N SER A 24 10.19 -12.31 5.77
CA SER A 24 11.49 -12.01 6.39
C SER A 24 11.26 -11.39 7.76
N ILE A 25 12.14 -11.69 8.72
CA ILE A 25 12.14 -10.98 9.99
C ILE A 25 12.96 -9.70 9.81
N VAL A 26 12.35 -8.54 10.02
CA VAL A 26 12.99 -7.22 9.95
C VAL A 26 12.62 -6.41 11.19
N ASN A 27 13.58 -5.78 11.86
CA ASN A 27 13.40 -4.96 13.06
C ASN A 27 12.45 -5.59 14.10
N GLY A 28 12.53 -6.91 14.27
CA GLY A 28 11.73 -7.68 15.21
C GLY A 28 10.27 -7.95 14.79
N ILE A 29 9.91 -7.71 13.53
CA ILE A 29 8.60 -8.07 12.96
C ILE A 29 8.76 -9.04 11.78
N THR A 30 7.80 -9.94 11.62
CA THR A 30 7.65 -10.74 10.40
C THR A 30 7.01 -9.88 9.33
N LEU A 31 7.75 -9.56 8.27
CA LEU A 31 7.29 -8.79 7.13
C LEU A 31 6.98 -9.71 5.96
N HIS A 32 5.76 -9.62 5.45
CA HIS A 32 5.34 -10.23 4.20
C HIS A 32 5.72 -9.34 3.01
N TYR A 33 6.14 -9.97 1.92
CA TYR A 33 6.35 -9.30 0.64
C TYR A 33 6.20 -10.26 -0.54
N VAL A 34 5.89 -9.70 -1.70
CA VAL A 34 6.03 -10.37 -3.00
C VAL A 34 7.39 -10.02 -3.61
N ASP A 35 8.08 -11.02 -4.16
CA ASP A 35 9.40 -10.88 -4.79
C ASP A 35 9.41 -11.54 -6.17
N GLU A 36 9.41 -10.73 -7.21
CA GLU A 36 9.29 -11.20 -8.58
C GLU A 36 10.40 -10.69 -9.50
N GLY A 37 10.72 -11.51 -10.50
CA GLY A 37 11.68 -11.18 -11.53
C GLY A 37 13.15 -11.24 -11.08
N GLU A 38 14.02 -10.80 -11.98
CA GLU A 38 15.47 -10.76 -11.77
C GLU A 38 15.95 -9.32 -11.89
N ALA A 39 16.99 -8.97 -11.12
CA ALA A 39 17.47 -7.59 -11.00
C ALA A 39 18.32 -7.13 -12.20
N ARG A 40 17.97 -7.51 -13.44
CA ARG A 40 18.75 -7.20 -14.66
C ARG A 40 18.88 -5.69 -14.90
N ASN A 41 17.81 -4.94 -14.62
CA ASN A 41 17.78 -3.48 -14.69
C ASN A 41 17.77 -2.82 -13.30
N GLY A 42 18.09 -3.59 -12.25
CA GLY A 42 18.00 -3.18 -10.86
C GLY A 42 16.71 -3.62 -10.18
N ALA A 43 16.51 -3.15 -8.95
CA ALA A 43 15.36 -3.47 -8.12
C ALA A 43 14.42 -2.26 -7.96
N ILE A 44 13.12 -2.53 -7.86
CA ILE A 44 12.08 -1.56 -7.54
C ILE A 44 11.31 -2.07 -6.32
N VAL A 45 11.16 -1.21 -5.31
CA VAL A 45 10.30 -1.46 -4.15
C VAL A 45 9.01 -0.65 -4.32
N LEU A 46 7.86 -1.32 -4.28
CA LEU A 46 6.54 -0.72 -4.43
C LEU A 46 5.83 -0.65 -3.07
N CYS A 47 5.59 0.56 -2.56
CA CYS A 47 4.96 0.82 -1.27
C CYS A 47 3.50 1.24 -1.46
N HIS A 48 2.57 0.47 -0.90
CA HIS A 48 1.12 0.76 -0.94
C HIS A 48 0.71 1.88 0.03
N GLY A 49 -0.54 2.35 -0.11
CA GLY A 49 -1.15 3.38 0.73
C GLY A 49 -2.13 2.83 1.76
N PHE A 50 -3.09 3.66 2.18
CA PHE A 50 -4.19 3.27 3.06
C PHE A 50 -5.56 3.55 2.41
N PRO A 51 -6.55 2.64 2.51
CA PRO A 51 -6.43 1.24 2.92
C PRO A 51 -6.06 0.36 1.71
N ASP A 52 -4.82 -0.15 1.68
CA ASP A 52 -4.31 -0.95 0.56
C ASP A 52 -3.35 -2.05 1.07
N LEU A 53 -2.95 -2.94 0.17
CA LEU A 53 -2.02 -4.06 0.40
C LEU A 53 -1.03 -4.13 -0.76
N TRP A 54 -0.07 -5.06 -0.71
CA TRP A 54 0.79 -5.41 -1.85
C TRP A 54 -0.02 -5.63 -3.14
N TYR A 55 -1.23 -6.19 -2.99
CA TYR A 55 -2.12 -6.55 -4.09
C TYR A 55 -2.58 -5.34 -4.90
N GLY A 56 -2.54 -4.11 -4.37
CA GLY A 56 -2.77 -2.88 -5.12
C GLY A 56 -1.86 -2.76 -6.36
N TRP A 57 -0.66 -3.34 -6.31
CA TRP A 57 0.34 -3.29 -7.39
C TRP A 57 0.29 -4.48 -8.36
N ARG A 58 -0.67 -5.40 -8.23
CA ARG A 58 -0.76 -6.65 -9.02
C ARG A 58 -0.67 -6.48 -10.54
N TYR A 59 -1.07 -5.33 -11.08
CA TYR A 59 -0.95 -5.03 -12.51
C TYR A 59 0.42 -4.46 -12.89
N GLN A 60 1.07 -3.73 -11.99
CA GLN A 60 2.38 -3.12 -12.20
C GLN A 60 3.51 -4.14 -12.08
N ILE A 61 3.38 -5.13 -11.18
CA ILE A 61 4.38 -6.19 -10.97
C ILE A 61 4.76 -6.89 -12.29
N PRO A 62 3.86 -7.55 -13.03
CA PRO A 62 4.24 -8.27 -14.25
C PRO A 62 4.78 -7.35 -15.33
N PHE A 63 4.28 -6.10 -15.41
CA PHE A 63 4.80 -5.10 -16.35
C PHE A 63 6.26 -4.76 -16.07
N LEU A 64 6.61 -4.45 -14.81
CA LEU A 64 7.97 -4.09 -14.42
C LEU A 64 8.94 -5.28 -14.51
N VAL A 65 8.49 -6.49 -14.16
CA VAL A 65 9.27 -7.72 -14.35
C VAL A 65 9.58 -7.96 -15.82
N LYS A 66 8.60 -7.76 -16.73
CA LYS A 66 8.81 -7.82 -18.19
C LYS A 66 9.81 -6.78 -18.68
N LYS A 67 9.88 -5.62 -18.01
CA LYS A 67 10.90 -4.59 -18.25
C LYS A 67 12.26 -4.91 -17.62
N GLY A 68 12.44 -6.07 -16.99
CA GLY A 68 13.72 -6.57 -16.51
C GLY A 68 14.10 -6.11 -15.10
N TYR A 69 13.15 -5.57 -14.33
CA TYR A 69 13.36 -5.23 -12.93
C TYR A 69 13.04 -6.41 -12.01
N ARG A 70 13.74 -6.49 -10.88
CA ARG A 70 13.27 -7.25 -9.71
C ARG A 70 12.29 -6.37 -8.95
N VAL A 71 11.10 -6.86 -8.69
CA VAL A 71 10.01 -6.09 -8.07
C VAL A 71 9.74 -6.66 -6.69
N ILE A 72 9.94 -5.83 -5.66
CA ILE A 72 9.69 -6.15 -4.26
C ILE A 72 8.47 -5.36 -3.81
N VAL A 73 7.44 -6.04 -3.31
CA VAL A 73 6.19 -5.40 -2.89
C VAL A 73 5.83 -5.87 -1.49
N PRO A 74 6.27 -5.15 -0.43
CA PRO A 74 5.91 -5.49 0.93
C PRO A 74 4.47 -5.10 1.26
N ASP A 75 3.82 -5.91 2.10
CA ASP A 75 2.78 -5.38 2.98
C ASP A 75 3.50 -4.57 4.07
N LEU A 76 3.26 -3.27 4.15
CA LEU A 76 3.90 -2.40 5.14
C LEU A 76 3.49 -2.82 6.57
N ARG A 77 4.30 -2.45 7.56
CA ARG A 77 4.04 -2.71 8.98
C ARG A 77 2.59 -2.40 9.36
N GLY A 78 1.89 -3.37 9.94
CA GLY A 78 0.49 -3.24 10.34
C GLY A 78 -0.54 -3.61 9.26
N PHE A 79 -0.11 -4.10 8.09
CA PHE A 79 -0.99 -4.46 6.98
C PHE A 79 -0.84 -5.92 6.57
N GLY A 80 -1.93 -6.46 6.02
CA GLY A 80 -1.95 -7.75 5.34
C GLY A 80 -1.39 -8.88 6.19
N GLN A 81 -0.37 -9.56 5.66
CA GLN A 81 0.29 -10.68 6.35
C GLN A 81 1.55 -10.26 7.12
N THR A 82 1.87 -8.96 7.14
CA THR A 82 2.93 -8.41 7.99
C THR A 82 2.42 -8.23 9.42
N ASP A 83 3.28 -8.48 10.40
CA ASP A 83 2.93 -8.31 11.81
C ASP A 83 2.39 -6.90 12.10
N ALA A 84 1.37 -6.87 12.97
CA ALA A 84 0.76 -5.66 13.51
C ALA A 84 0.92 -5.65 15.05
N PRO A 85 2.11 -5.38 15.60
CA PRO A 85 2.34 -5.41 17.04
C PRO A 85 1.40 -4.45 17.78
N ARG A 86 0.64 -4.95 18.76
CA ARG A 86 -0.16 -4.08 19.63
C ARG A 86 0.77 -3.11 20.36
N CYS A 87 0.49 -1.81 20.23
CA CYS A 87 1.25 -0.78 20.91
C CYS A 87 0.29 0.12 21.72
N PRO A 88 0.64 0.46 22.96
CA PRO A 88 -0.11 1.46 23.70
C PRO A 88 0.11 2.86 23.08
N PRO A 89 -0.78 3.84 23.33
CA PRO A 89 -0.73 5.16 22.68
C PRO A 89 0.62 5.89 22.81
N GLU A 90 1.35 5.69 23.91
CA GLU A 90 2.69 6.24 24.14
C GLU A 90 3.81 5.59 23.32
N LYS A 91 3.49 4.52 22.57
CA LYS A 91 4.41 3.78 21.69
C LYS A 91 4.02 3.83 20.21
N LEU A 92 3.12 4.74 19.81
CA LEU A 92 2.69 4.92 18.41
C LEU A 92 3.85 5.16 17.43
N GLN A 93 4.99 5.67 17.91
CA GLN A 93 6.21 5.80 17.12
C GLN A 93 6.68 4.48 16.48
N LEU A 94 6.28 3.30 17.01
CA LEU A 94 6.54 2.00 16.38
C LEU A 94 5.97 1.90 14.96
N TYR A 95 4.88 2.62 14.68
CA TYR A 95 4.28 2.76 13.34
C TYR A 95 4.69 4.05 12.62
N GLY A 96 5.66 4.79 13.18
CA GLY A 96 6.18 6.00 12.57
C GLY A 96 6.92 5.70 11.27
N ILE A 97 6.87 6.66 10.32
CA ILE A 97 7.45 6.51 8.98
C ILE A 97 8.94 6.13 9.02
N LYS A 98 9.70 6.60 10.01
CA LYS A 98 11.12 6.24 10.18
C LYS A 98 11.31 4.73 10.41
N ASN A 99 10.48 4.10 11.25
CA ASN A 99 10.56 2.67 11.50
C ASN A 99 10.11 1.87 10.28
N ILE A 100 9.06 2.32 9.57
CA ILE A 100 8.67 1.72 8.29
C ILE A 100 9.83 1.79 7.27
N CYS A 101 10.54 2.92 7.20
CA CYS A 101 11.72 3.04 6.34
C CYS A 101 12.83 2.07 6.76
N GLN A 102 13.06 1.89 8.07
CA GLN A 102 14.04 0.91 8.59
C GLN A 102 13.67 -0.52 8.21
N ASP A 103 12.37 -0.88 8.22
CA ASP A 103 11.90 -2.20 7.79
C ASP A 103 12.27 -2.44 6.32
N LEU A 104 12.11 -1.43 5.45
CA LEU A 104 12.49 -1.51 4.04
C LEU A 104 14.01 -1.58 3.82
N VAL A 105 14.78 -0.85 4.64
CA VAL A 105 16.25 -0.90 4.60
C VAL A 105 16.72 -2.30 4.94
N GLU A 106 16.29 -2.86 6.07
CA GLU A 106 16.72 -4.20 6.48
C GLU A 106 16.23 -5.28 5.51
N LEU A 107 15.00 -5.17 5.00
CA LEU A 107 14.51 -6.08 3.96
C LEU A 107 15.43 -6.06 2.73
N THR A 108 15.74 -4.87 2.21
CA THR A 108 16.59 -4.77 1.01
C THR A 108 18.03 -5.20 1.28
N GLU A 109 18.56 -5.03 2.49
CA GLU A 109 19.87 -5.60 2.89
C GLU A 109 19.86 -7.12 2.83
N GLN A 110 18.87 -7.76 3.45
CA GLN A 110 18.74 -9.23 3.46
C GLN A 110 18.59 -9.79 2.03
N LEU A 111 17.98 -9.04 1.12
CA LEU A 111 17.82 -9.39 -0.29
C LEU A 111 19.05 -9.07 -1.16
N ASN A 112 20.14 -8.59 -0.57
CA ASN A 112 21.37 -8.13 -1.23
C ASN A 112 21.12 -7.00 -2.25
N ILE A 113 20.19 -6.11 -1.96
CA ILE A 113 19.84 -4.94 -2.78
C ILE A 113 20.47 -3.70 -2.15
N GLN A 114 21.58 -3.23 -2.72
CA GLN A 114 22.30 -2.05 -2.22
C GLN A 114 21.52 -0.75 -2.47
N LYS A 115 21.00 -0.56 -3.69
CA LYS A 115 20.14 0.56 -4.07
C LYS A 115 18.93 0.09 -4.86
N ALA A 116 17.77 0.66 -4.59
CA ALA A 116 16.54 0.40 -5.32
C ALA A 116 15.84 1.69 -5.76
N ILE A 117 14.98 1.58 -6.78
CA ILE A 117 13.98 2.60 -7.05
C ILE A 117 12.84 2.39 -6.05
N TYR A 118 12.40 3.45 -5.37
CA TYR A 118 11.29 3.38 -4.44
C TYR A 118 10.08 4.08 -5.05
N CYS A 119 9.00 3.33 -5.28
CA CYS A 119 7.73 3.83 -5.80
C CYS A 119 6.66 3.75 -4.73
N GLY A 120 5.92 4.83 -4.49
CA GLY A 120 4.90 4.89 -3.46
C GLY A 120 3.61 5.52 -3.94
N HIS A 121 2.48 5.01 -3.46
CA HIS A 121 1.14 5.59 -3.65
C HIS A 121 0.55 6.00 -2.30
N ASP A 122 -0.12 7.17 -2.21
CA ASP A 122 -0.78 7.65 -0.99
C ASP A 122 0.21 7.69 0.21
N TRP A 123 -0.01 6.97 1.32
CA TRP A 123 0.94 6.87 2.44
C TRP A 123 2.26 6.22 2.04
N GLY A 124 2.25 5.30 1.07
CA GLY A 124 3.45 4.79 0.44
C GLY A 124 4.27 5.90 -0.22
N GLY A 125 3.61 6.90 -0.80
CA GLY A 125 4.25 8.11 -1.32
C GLY A 125 5.00 8.89 -0.23
N VAL A 126 4.39 9.05 0.95
CA VAL A 126 5.04 9.65 2.13
C VAL A 126 6.26 8.83 2.55
N VAL A 127 6.15 7.50 2.57
CA VAL A 127 7.25 6.60 2.92
C VAL A 127 8.43 6.76 1.96
N VAL A 128 8.22 6.74 0.64
CA VAL A 128 9.33 6.81 -0.32
C VAL A 128 10.01 8.18 -0.34
N TRP A 129 9.28 9.26 -0.08
CA TRP A 129 9.90 10.58 0.16
C TRP A 129 10.79 10.58 1.40
N ARG A 130 10.38 9.90 2.47
CA ARG A 130 11.16 9.81 3.70
C ARG A 130 12.34 8.85 3.57
N MET A 131 12.23 7.79 2.76
CA MET A 131 13.37 6.94 2.39
C MET A 131 14.50 7.76 1.78
N ALA A 132 14.20 8.65 0.82
CA ALA A 132 15.22 9.49 0.18
C ALA A 132 15.89 10.48 1.13
N LEU A 133 15.19 10.90 2.20
CA LEU A 133 15.76 11.81 3.20
C LEU A 133 16.56 11.07 4.29
N TYR A 134 16.05 9.93 4.78
CA TYR A 134 16.68 9.20 5.87
C TYR A 134 17.81 8.27 5.39
N TYR A 135 17.69 7.73 4.18
CA TYR A 135 18.58 6.71 3.62
C TYR A 135 18.92 6.99 2.14
N PRO A 136 19.43 8.19 1.80
CA PRO A 136 19.75 8.56 0.42
C PRO A 136 20.75 7.58 -0.24
N GLU A 137 21.62 6.95 0.54
CA GLU A 137 22.56 5.93 0.10
C GLU A 137 21.90 4.63 -0.38
N ARG A 138 20.63 4.39 -0.03
CA ARG A 138 19.84 3.21 -0.42
C ARG A 138 18.89 3.47 -1.58
N VAL A 139 18.72 4.72 -1.96
CA VAL A 139 17.72 5.14 -2.94
C VAL A 139 18.40 5.48 -4.27
N LYS A 140 18.02 4.77 -5.33
CA LYS A 140 18.43 5.08 -6.70
C LYS A 140 17.59 6.22 -7.28
N SER A 141 16.28 6.13 -7.13
CA SER A 141 15.30 7.11 -7.61
C SER A 141 14.01 6.99 -6.81
N VAL A 142 13.18 8.04 -6.79
CA VAL A 142 11.87 8.05 -6.14
C VAL A 142 10.77 8.27 -7.18
N ILE A 143 9.69 7.51 -7.07
CA ILE A 143 8.44 7.73 -7.79
C ILE A 143 7.34 7.90 -6.75
N SER A 144 6.62 9.02 -6.76
CA SER A 144 5.48 9.23 -5.87
C SER A 144 4.23 9.49 -6.69
N ILE A 145 3.24 8.65 -6.51
CA ILE A 145 1.93 8.74 -7.17
C ILE A 145 0.98 9.41 -6.19
N CYS A 146 0.26 10.44 -6.65
CA CYS A 146 -0.73 11.27 -5.93
C CYS A 146 -0.23 12.08 -4.71
N THR A 147 0.91 11.72 -4.12
CA THR A 147 1.44 12.35 -2.90
C THR A 147 2.59 13.31 -3.19
N PRO A 148 2.43 14.64 -2.98
CA PRO A 148 3.51 15.59 -3.18
C PRO A 148 4.60 15.47 -2.11
N TYR A 149 5.81 15.91 -2.43
CA TYR A 149 6.86 16.07 -1.44
C TYR A 149 6.50 17.18 -0.46
N ILE A 150 6.58 16.87 0.84
CA ILE A 150 6.42 17.84 1.93
C ILE A 150 7.69 17.83 2.78
N PRO A 151 8.45 18.96 2.83
CA PRO A 151 9.62 19.07 3.68
C PRO A 151 9.33 18.74 5.15
N PRO A 152 10.30 18.17 5.89
CA PRO A 152 10.20 18.05 7.34
C PRO A 152 9.91 19.42 7.98
N ARG A 153 9.15 19.40 9.07
CA ARG A 153 8.80 20.61 9.83
C ARG A 153 9.43 20.53 11.21
N ASP A 154 9.92 21.65 11.71
CA ASP A 154 10.50 21.74 13.06
C ASP A 154 9.45 21.69 14.16
N ARG A 155 8.18 21.91 13.79
CA ARG A 155 7.04 21.90 14.72
C ARG A 155 6.19 20.65 14.52
N TYR A 156 5.93 19.96 15.63
CA TYR A 156 4.97 18.88 15.70
C TYR A 156 3.53 19.42 15.74
N TYR A 157 2.65 18.79 14.97
CA TYR A 157 1.20 18.99 15.00
C TYR A 157 0.54 17.65 15.27
N ASN A 158 -0.29 17.59 16.30
CA ASN A 158 -1.11 16.40 16.55
C ASN A 158 -2.19 16.23 15.46
N ILE A 159 -2.75 15.02 15.39
CA ILE A 159 -3.69 14.65 14.33
C ILE A 159 -4.96 15.50 14.38
N GLU A 160 -5.42 15.92 15.55
CA GLU A 160 -6.58 16.81 15.72
C GLU A 160 -6.35 18.19 15.11
N THR A 161 -5.10 18.69 15.18
CA THR A 161 -4.74 19.96 14.55
C THR A 161 -4.62 19.79 13.04
N ILE A 162 -3.98 18.72 12.57
CA ILE A 162 -3.89 18.40 11.14
C ILE A 162 -5.29 18.24 10.52
N ALA A 163 -6.18 17.50 11.15
CA ALA A 163 -7.54 17.25 10.66
C ALA A 163 -8.44 18.50 10.66
N ARG A 164 -8.15 19.50 11.51
CA ARG A 164 -8.81 20.81 11.45
C ARG A 164 -8.37 21.62 10.23
N MET A 165 -7.11 21.50 9.83
CA MET A 165 -6.56 22.19 8.65
C MET A 165 -6.89 21.44 7.35
N ILE A 166 -6.90 20.11 7.40
CA ILE A 166 -7.13 19.22 6.27
C ILE A 166 -8.18 18.17 6.71
N PRO A 167 -9.48 18.46 6.53
CA PRO A 167 -10.57 17.60 6.99
C PRO A 167 -10.51 16.16 6.47
N THR A 168 -9.88 15.91 5.33
CA THR A 168 -9.67 14.57 4.78
C THR A 168 -8.93 13.64 5.73
N PHE A 169 -8.12 14.14 6.68
CA PHE A 169 -7.42 13.31 7.66
C PHE A 169 -8.22 12.99 8.93
N GLN A 170 -9.50 13.40 9.02
CA GLN A 170 -10.36 13.11 10.18
C GLN A 170 -10.52 11.61 10.46
N TYR A 171 -10.41 10.75 9.44
CA TYR A 171 -10.49 9.30 9.62
C TYR A 171 -9.46 8.77 10.61
N GLN A 172 -8.26 9.37 10.69
CA GLN A 172 -7.22 8.92 11.62
C GLN A 172 -7.60 9.15 13.08
N ILE A 173 -8.36 10.23 13.37
CA ILE A 173 -8.90 10.47 14.71
C ILE A 173 -9.85 9.33 15.07
N TYR A 174 -10.73 8.95 14.15
CA TYR A 174 -11.61 7.82 14.38
C TYR A 174 -10.82 6.51 14.57
N LEU A 175 -9.86 6.20 13.71
CA LEU A 175 -9.06 4.97 13.83
C LEU A 175 -8.26 4.90 15.13
N SER A 176 -7.96 6.02 15.77
CA SER A 176 -7.36 6.07 17.09
C SER A 176 -8.32 5.78 18.25
N HIS A 177 -9.63 5.77 17.98
CA HIS A 177 -10.65 5.55 18.99
C HIS A 177 -10.78 4.06 19.34
N PRO A 178 -10.90 3.65 20.62
CA PRO A 178 -10.98 2.24 21.02
C PRO A 178 -12.13 1.43 20.40
N LYS A 179 -13.18 2.11 19.93
CA LYS A 179 -14.31 1.48 19.24
C LYS A 179 -14.01 1.13 17.78
N ALA A 180 -12.98 1.73 17.18
CA ALA A 180 -12.72 1.57 15.76
C ALA A 180 -12.45 0.13 15.36
N GLU A 181 -11.63 -0.58 16.15
CA GLU A 181 -11.35 -2.02 15.97
C GLU A 181 -12.65 -2.83 16.01
N ILE A 182 -13.48 -2.63 17.03
CA ILE A 182 -14.75 -3.35 17.21
C ILE A 182 -15.70 -3.11 16.03
N GLU A 183 -15.86 -1.86 15.61
CA GLU A 183 -16.79 -1.49 14.56
C GLU A 183 -16.29 -1.95 13.18
N LEU A 184 -14.99 -1.85 12.91
CA LEU A 184 -14.36 -2.37 11.68
C LEU A 184 -14.48 -3.89 11.58
N ASP A 185 -14.15 -4.62 12.66
CA ASP A 185 -14.21 -6.09 12.69
C ASP A 185 -15.63 -6.62 12.55
N SER A 186 -16.62 -5.87 13.07
CA SER A 186 -18.02 -6.25 12.95
C SER A 186 -18.50 -6.26 11.49
N ASN A 187 -17.90 -5.44 10.61
CA ASN A 187 -18.28 -5.36 9.20
C ASN A 187 -17.17 -4.76 8.31
N ALA A 188 -16.08 -5.50 8.12
CA ALA A 188 -14.94 -5.04 7.32
C ALA A 188 -15.31 -4.74 5.86
N GLU A 189 -16.22 -5.53 5.27
CA GLU A 189 -16.68 -5.31 3.89
C GLU A 189 -17.30 -3.92 3.73
N ALA A 190 -18.00 -3.45 4.76
CA ALA A 190 -18.66 -2.16 4.67
C ALA A 190 -17.69 -0.99 4.75
N PHE A 191 -16.57 -1.12 5.47
CA PHE A 191 -15.48 -0.15 5.37
C PHE A 191 -14.93 -0.05 3.94
N PHE A 192 -14.68 -1.17 3.27
CA PHE A 192 -14.21 -1.15 1.87
C PHE A 192 -15.29 -0.64 0.90
N LYS A 193 -16.57 -0.97 1.12
CA LYS A 193 -17.69 -0.39 0.34
C LYS A 193 -17.80 1.13 0.49
N GLY A 194 -17.46 1.67 1.65
CA GLY A 194 -17.43 3.11 1.90
C GLY A 194 -16.18 3.79 1.34
N SER A 195 -15.03 3.13 1.43
CA SER A 195 -13.71 3.71 1.08
C SER A 195 -13.32 3.55 -0.39
N MET A 196 -13.69 2.42 -1.04
CA MET A 196 -13.30 2.08 -2.41
C MET A 196 -14.48 2.30 -3.38
N ARG A 197 -14.79 3.57 -3.66
CA ARG A 197 -15.98 3.97 -4.47
C ARG A 197 -15.61 4.79 -5.70
N THR A 198 -16.57 4.90 -6.61
CA THR A 198 -16.45 5.74 -7.82
C THR A 198 -16.58 7.22 -7.45
N SER A 199 -15.94 8.10 -8.23
CA SER A 199 -15.89 9.56 -8.02
C SER A 199 -17.15 10.30 -8.48
N LYS A 200 -18.28 9.62 -8.64
CA LYS A 200 -19.54 10.28 -8.98
C LYS A 200 -20.01 11.13 -7.81
N LYS A 201 -20.49 12.33 -8.08
CA LYS A 201 -20.93 13.28 -7.05
C LYS A 201 -22.09 12.71 -6.22
N GLU A 202 -22.92 11.87 -6.83
CA GLU A 202 -24.04 11.19 -6.19
C GLU A 202 -23.59 10.03 -5.28
N ASP A 203 -22.34 9.58 -5.45
CA ASP A 203 -21.68 8.54 -4.66
C ASP A 203 -20.81 9.10 -3.52
N GLU A 204 -20.70 10.43 -3.38
CA GLU A 204 -19.94 11.09 -2.32
C GLU A 204 -20.46 10.67 -0.94
N PHE A 205 -19.63 9.90 -0.23
CA PHE A 205 -19.94 9.37 1.08
C PHE A 205 -18.98 9.93 2.12
N LYS A 206 -19.52 10.57 3.16
CA LYS A 206 -18.73 10.95 4.32
C LYS A 206 -18.60 9.74 5.24
N LEU A 207 -17.47 9.04 5.15
CA LEU A 207 -17.12 7.98 6.11
C LEU A 207 -17.09 8.50 7.56
N PHE A 208 -16.86 9.80 7.73
CA PHE A 208 -16.73 10.48 9.01
C PHE A 208 -17.51 11.80 8.98
N ASP A 209 -18.53 11.92 9.82
CA ASP A 209 -19.27 13.17 10.05
C ASP A 209 -19.11 13.71 11.48
N GLY A 210 -18.22 13.10 12.26
CA GLY A 210 -17.94 13.48 13.64
C GLY A 210 -18.95 12.97 14.67
N LYS A 211 -19.97 12.18 14.28
CA LYS A 211 -20.98 11.63 15.20
C LYS A 211 -21.17 10.11 15.08
N ILE A 212 -21.12 9.56 13.87
CA ILE A 212 -21.33 8.13 13.62
C ILE A 212 -20.31 7.64 12.60
N TYR A 213 -19.56 6.60 12.95
CA TYR A 213 -18.81 5.85 11.95
C TYR A 213 -19.79 5.14 11.03
N LEU A 214 -19.58 5.27 9.71
CA LEU A 214 -20.39 4.57 8.72
C LEU A 214 -21.89 4.95 8.72
N GLY A 215 -22.24 6.17 9.18
CA GLY A 215 -23.59 6.60 9.51
C GLY A 215 -24.67 6.58 8.41
N ASN A 216 -24.35 6.07 7.21
CA ASN A 216 -25.30 5.86 6.12
C ASN A 216 -24.91 4.67 5.21
N LEU A 217 -24.14 3.68 5.69
CA LEU A 217 -23.71 2.54 4.86
C LEU A 217 -24.84 1.76 4.20
N ASN A 218 -25.99 1.67 4.88
CA ASN A 218 -27.19 1.05 4.34
C ASN A 218 -27.74 1.78 3.09
N LYS A 219 -27.29 3.02 2.82
CA LYS A 219 -27.60 3.80 1.63
C LYS A 219 -26.51 3.71 0.55
N VAL A 220 -25.39 3.06 0.85
CA VAL A 220 -24.22 2.92 -0.02
C VAL A 220 -24.39 1.66 -0.86
N THR A 221 -24.65 1.84 -2.15
CA THR A 221 -24.65 0.72 -3.12
C THR A 221 -23.26 0.10 -3.21
N ARG A 222 -23.19 -1.22 -3.41
CA ARG A 222 -21.90 -1.92 -3.56
C ARG A 222 -21.16 -1.34 -4.77
N SER A 223 -19.91 -0.95 -4.56
CA SER A 223 -19.03 -0.48 -5.63
C SER A 223 -18.83 -1.57 -6.67
N SER A 224 -18.85 -1.21 -7.96
CA SER A 224 -18.49 -2.12 -9.06
C SER A 224 -17.03 -2.60 -9.01
N LEU A 225 -16.22 -1.99 -8.12
CA LEU A 225 -14.85 -2.39 -7.82
C LEU A 225 -14.75 -3.59 -6.85
N ILE A 226 -15.86 -4.05 -6.26
CA ILE A 226 -15.90 -5.14 -5.28
C ILE A 226 -16.60 -6.36 -5.88
N SER A 227 -15.87 -7.38 -6.30
CA SER A 227 -16.45 -8.64 -6.83
C SER A 227 -16.91 -9.63 -5.74
N ASP A 228 -17.79 -10.55 -6.12
CA ASP A 228 -18.25 -11.69 -5.29
C ASP A 228 -17.38 -12.94 -5.45
N LYS A 229 -16.38 -12.91 -6.35
CA LYS A 229 -15.53 -14.06 -6.57
C LYS A 229 -14.52 -14.13 -5.44
N ILE A 230 -14.83 -14.97 -4.46
CA ILE A 230 -13.85 -15.50 -3.52
C ILE A 230 -12.85 -16.30 -4.35
N THR A 231 -11.61 -15.83 -4.46
CA THR A 231 -10.51 -16.67 -4.92
C THR A 231 -10.41 -17.82 -3.93
N ALA A 232 -10.82 -19.02 -4.35
CA ALA A 232 -10.94 -20.19 -3.52
C ALA A 232 -9.55 -20.70 -3.07
N GLY A 233 -9.02 -20.09 -2.01
CA GLY A 233 -8.00 -20.68 -1.15
C GLY A 233 -8.68 -21.13 0.14
N LYS A 234 -8.41 -22.36 0.58
CA LYS A 234 -8.80 -22.79 1.92
C LYS A 234 -8.15 -21.82 2.91
N ASP A 235 -8.95 -21.30 3.82
CA ASP A 235 -8.69 -20.22 4.77
C ASP A 235 -9.11 -18.83 4.27
N LYS A 236 -10.22 -18.36 4.86
CA LYS A 236 -10.94 -17.13 4.54
C LYS A 236 -10.01 -15.91 4.57
N VAL A 237 -9.70 -15.37 3.40
CA VAL A 237 -9.29 -13.96 3.24
C VAL A 237 -10.27 -13.31 2.25
N LEU A 238 -10.95 -12.26 2.71
CA LEU A 238 -11.84 -11.44 1.88
C LEU A 238 -10.98 -10.64 0.88
N GLY A 239 -10.84 -11.14 -0.35
CA GLY A 239 -10.22 -10.43 -1.46
C GLY A 239 -11.29 -9.93 -2.44
N ALA A 240 -11.24 -8.64 -2.79
CA ALA A 240 -12.10 -8.04 -3.81
C ALA A 240 -11.38 -8.04 -5.17
N GLU A 241 -11.96 -8.62 -6.23
CA GLU A 241 -11.46 -8.39 -7.59
C GLU A 241 -11.95 -7.02 -8.10
N MET A 242 -11.05 -6.33 -8.81
CA MET A 242 -11.28 -5.02 -9.42
C MET A 242 -11.48 -5.21 -10.92
N THR A 243 -12.63 -4.77 -11.45
CA THR A 243 -13.03 -4.97 -12.84
C THR A 243 -12.26 -4.06 -13.83
N LYS A 244 -12.18 -4.52 -15.08
CA LYS A 244 -11.26 -4.18 -16.19
C LYS A 244 -11.09 -2.72 -16.67
N ASP A 245 -11.71 -1.72 -16.04
CA ASP A 245 -11.85 -0.39 -16.67
C ASP A 245 -10.71 0.62 -16.39
N MET A 246 -9.68 0.24 -15.63
CA MET A 246 -8.48 1.10 -15.43
C MET A 246 -7.41 0.94 -16.52
N SER A 247 -7.61 0.04 -17.50
CA SER A 247 -6.58 -0.26 -18.52
C SER A 247 -6.38 0.83 -19.58
N LYS A 248 -7.23 1.88 -19.62
CA LYS A 248 -7.16 2.93 -20.64
C LYS A 248 -6.33 4.17 -20.28
N ASP A 249 -5.98 4.38 -19.00
CA ASP A 249 -5.27 5.60 -18.57
C ASP A 249 -3.76 5.42 -18.32
N CYS A 250 -3.23 4.20 -18.48
CA CYS A 250 -1.80 3.91 -18.25
C CYS A 250 -0.91 4.00 -19.51
N SER A 251 -1.44 4.39 -20.68
CA SER A 251 -0.64 4.47 -21.91
C SER A 251 0.31 5.67 -21.96
N ASP A 252 0.14 6.66 -21.08
CA ASP A 252 0.75 7.98 -21.23
C ASP A 252 1.83 8.30 -20.18
N LEU A 253 2.35 7.29 -19.48
CA LEU A 253 3.53 7.44 -18.62
C LEU A 253 4.79 7.59 -19.48
N VAL A 254 5.00 8.79 -20.01
CA VAL A 254 6.30 9.23 -20.54
C VAL A 254 7.26 9.38 -19.36
N ILE A 255 8.24 8.49 -19.29
CA ILE A 255 9.42 8.69 -18.44
C ILE A 255 10.23 9.79 -19.13
N GLU A 256 10.08 11.03 -18.70
CA GLU A 256 11.03 12.09 -19.06
C GLU A 256 12.27 11.94 -18.19
N ASP A 257 13.40 11.69 -18.85
CA ASP A 257 14.74 11.71 -18.27
C ASP A 257 15.01 13.12 -17.75
N ILE A 258 15.12 13.27 -16.43
CA ILE A 258 15.64 14.48 -15.81
C ILE A 258 17.15 14.25 -15.63
N GLY A 259 17.93 14.84 -16.53
CA GLY A 259 19.39 14.88 -16.47
C GLY A 259 19.94 15.66 -15.29
#